data_AF-A0A977Q2N1-F1
#
_entry.id   AF-A0A977Q2N1-F1
#
_cell.length_a   1.000
_cell.length_b   1.000
_cell.length_c   1.000
_cell.angle_alpha   90.00
_cell.angle_beta   90.00
_cell.angle_gamma   90.00
#
_symmetry.space_group_name_H-M   'P 1'
#
loop_
_entity.id
_entity.type
_entity.pdbx_description
1 polymer ?
#
loop_
_entity_poly.entity_id
_entity_poly.type
_entity_poly.pdbx_seq_one_letter_code
_entity_poly.pdbx_strand_id
1 'polypeptide(L)'
;MTKQDVKYDPSYFSIKYPNGDVPSNKGVCTDVVIRAYRMLKIDLQSEVHKDMKNNFKVYPAKWGMKTTDTNIDHRRVPNLMKYFERKGKTLKISDKPQDYNIGDIVCWDLGKGITHIGIVVNRKSLDGNRFMIVHNIGAGQELADCLFNFKIIGHYRLGK
;
A
#
# COMPACT_ATOMS: atom_id res chain seq x y z
N MET A 1 -13.25 -7.59 6.55
CA MET A 1 -12.07 -8.06 5.78
C MET A 1 -11.02 -8.80 6.63
N THR A 2 -11.27 -9.20 7.89
CA THR A 2 -10.20 -9.67 8.81
C THR A 2 -10.18 -11.19 9.07
N LYS A 3 -10.67 -12.01 8.14
CA LYS A 3 -10.67 -13.48 8.28
C LYS A 3 -10.17 -14.19 7.02
N GLN A 4 -8.99 -13.83 6.54
CA GLN A 4 -8.27 -14.62 5.53
C GLN A 4 -6.93 -15.06 6.13
N ASP A 5 -6.65 -16.35 6.07
CA ASP A 5 -5.37 -16.94 6.49
C ASP A 5 -4.31 -16.64 5.43
N VAL A 6 -3.70 -15.46 5.53
CA VAL A 6 -2.70 -14.95 4.58
C VAL A 6 -1.32 -15.08 5.21
N LYS A 7 -0.45 -15.90 4.60
CA LYS A 7 0.97 -15.99 4.97
C LYS A 7 1.77 -14.93 4.25
N TYR A 8 2.70 -14.30 4.97
CA TYR A 8 3.63 -13.35 4.37
C TYR A 8 4.56 -14.07 3.38
N ASP A 9 4.45 -13.74 2.10
CA ASP A 9 5.26 -14.32 1.03
C ASP A 9 5.65 -13.23 0.00
N PRO A 10 6.91 -12.75 0.03
CA PRO A 10 7.41 -11.74 -0.89
C PRO A 10 7.83 -12.32 -2.26
N SER A 11 7.60 -13.62 -2.50
CA SER A 11 7.99 -14.28 -3.75
C SER A 11 7.34 -13.62 -4.96
N TYR A 12 8.04 -13.75 -6.08
CA TYR A 12 7.52 -13.36 -7.38
C TYR A 12 6.48 -14.39 -7.85
N PHE A 13 5.36 -13.91 -8.40
CA PHE A 13 4.31 -14.75 -8.98
C PHE A 13 3.99 -14.23 -10.38
N SER A 14 3.84 -15.13 -11.35
CA SER A 14 3.16 -14.79 -12.59
C SER A 14 1.66 -14.70 -12.32
N ILE A 15 1.05 -13.56 -12.61
CA ILE A 15 -0.36 -13.29 -12.34
C ILE A 15 -1.04 -12.74 -13.59
N LYS A 16 -2.37 -12.90 -13.66
CA LYS A 16 -3.15 -12.35 -14.77
C LYS A 16 -3.06 -10.82 -14.83
N TYR A 17 -3.34 -10.25 -15.99
CA TYR A 17 -3.47 -8.81 -16.16
C TYR A 17 -4.63 -8.51 -17.12
N PRO A 18 -5.54 -7.57 -16.78
CA PRO A 18 -5.67 -6.88 -15.49
C PRO A 18 -6.28 -7.77 -14.39
N ASN A 19 -6.45 -7.24 -13.18
CA ASN A 19 -7.09 -7.90 -12.04
C ASN A 19 -6.43 -9.22 -11.56
N GLY A 20 -5.13 -9.41 -11.82
CA GLY A 20 -4.39 -10.52 -11.24
C GLY A 20 -4.15 -10.32 -9.75
N ASP A 21 -4.24 -11.40 -8.99
CA ASP A 21 -3.87 -11.43 -7.58
C ASP A 21 -2.93 -12.63 -7.36
N VAL A 22 -2.14 -12.55 -6.30
CA VAL A 22 -1.38 -13.71 -5.82
C VAL A 22 -2.32 -14.76 -5.23
N PRO A 23 -1.85 -16.00 -4.98
CA PRO A 23 -2.65 -17.00 -4.28
C PRO A 23 -3.29 -16.42 -3.01
N SER A 24 -4.55 -16.76 -2.75
CA SER A 24 -5.35 -16.12 -1.68
C SER A 24 -4.75 -16.27 -0.28
N ASN A 25 -3.97 -17.33 -0.06
CA ASN A 25 -3.26 -17.62 1.19
C ASN A 25 -1.87 -16.96 1.26
N LYS A 26 -1.52 -16.09 0.31
CA LYS A 26 -0.24 -15.38 0.22
C LYS A 26 -0.47 -13.88 0.08
N GLY A 27 0.46 -13.10 0.61
CA GLY A 27 0.49 -11.66 0.36
C GLY A 27 1.46 -10.90 1.26
N VAL A 28 1.72 -9.65 0.88
CA VAL A 28 2.54 -8.69 1.61
C VAL A 28 1.71 -7.45 1.96
N CYS A 29 2.35 -6.43 2.56
CA CYS A 29 1.70 -5.19 2.98
C CYS A 29 0.91 -4.49 1.87
N THR A 30 1.44 -4.45 0.64
CA THR A 30 0.77 -3.82 -0.51
C THR A 30 -0.50 -4.55 -0.93
N ASP A 31 -0.58 -5.87 -0.76
CA ASP A 31 -1.74 -6.66 -1.21
C ASP A 31 -3.00 -6.32 -0.41
N VAL A 32 -2.85 -5.88 0.85
CA VAL A 32 -3.94 -5.31 1.66
C VAL A 32 -4.52 -4.06 0.98
N VAL A 33 -3.66 -3.15 0.55
CA VAL A 33 -4.06 -1.90 -0.12
C VAL A 33 -4.67 -2.20 -1.49
N ILE A 34 -4.05 -3.08 -2.28
CA ILE A 34 -4.56 -3.51 -3.60
C ILE A 34 -5.97 -4.09 -3.48
N ARG A 35 -6.18 -5.04 -2.55
CA ARG A 35 -7.48 -5.67 -2.33
C ARG A 35 -8.52 -4.68 -1.79
N ALA A 36 -8.12 -3.73 -0.93
CA ALA A 36 -9.00 -2.66 -0.47
C ALA A 36 -9.49 -1.77 -1.62
N TYR A 37 -8.59 -1.33 -2.50
CA TYR A 37 -8.97 -0.52 -3.67
C TYR A 37 -9.82 -1.30 -4.69
N ARG A 38 -9.62 -2.61 -4.83
CA ARG A 38 -10.48 -3.45 -5.68
C ARG A 38 -11.94 -3.46 -5.23
N MET A 39 -12.19 -3.39 -3.92
CA MET A 39 -13.56 -3.25 -3.40
C MET A 39 -14.20 -1.91 -3.78
N LEU A 40 -13.39 -0.90 -4.09
CA LEU A 40 -13.81 0.38 -4.66
C LEU A 40 -13.81 0.38 -6.19
N LYS A 41 -13.69 -0.80 -6.83
CA LYS A 41 -13.59 -1.00 -8.29
C LYS A 41 -12.36 -0.32 -8.93
N ILE A 42 -11.29 -0.13 -8.15
CA ILE A 42 -10.01 0.40 -8.61
C ILE A 42 -8.98 -0.74 -8.63
N ASP A 43 -8.48 -1.10 -9.81
CA ASP A 43 -7.41 -2.09 -9.95
C ASP A 43 -6.04 -1.41 -9.98
N LEU A 44 -5.38 -1.34 -8.83
CA LEU A 44 -4.05 -0.75 -8.74
C LEU A 44 -3.01 -1.45 -9.63
N GLN A 45 -3.19 -2.72 -9.97
CA GLN A 45 -2.33 -3.40 -10.95
C GLN A 45 -2.39 -2.70 -12.31
N SER A 46 -3.61 -2.51 -12.83
CA SER A 46 -3.86 -1.83 -14.10
C SER A 46 -3.43 -0.37 -14.06
N GLU A 47 -3.80 0.36 -13.00
CA GLU A 47 -3.58 1.81 -12.93
C GLU A 47 -2.10 2.17 -12.76
N VAL A 48 -1.36 1.46 -11.90
CA VAL A 48 0.09 1.64 -11.76
C VAL A 48 0.79 1.29 -13.08
N HIS A 49 0.43 0.17 -13.71
CA HIS A 49 1.07 -0.24 -14.96
C HIS A 49 0.88 0.81 -16.07
N LYS A 50 -0.35 1.30 -16.27
CA LYS A 50 -0.64 2.32 -17.30
C LYS A 50 0.13 3.62 -17.06
N ASP A 51 0.15 4.12 -15.82
CA ASP A 51 0.87 5.35 -15.52
C ASP A 51 2.39 5.15 -15.64
N MET A 52 2.92 4.05 -15.12
CA MET A 52 4.35 3.74 -15.17
C MET A 52 4.84 3.50 -16.59
N LYS A 53 4.05 2.85 -17.45
CA LYS A 53 4.40 2.62 -18.87
C LYS A 53 4.64 3.95 -19.60
N ASN A 54 3.83 4.97 -19.32
CA ASN A 54 3.95 6.29 -19.92
C ASN A 54 4.99 7.18 -19.24
N ASN A 55 5.45 6.83 -18.04
CA ASN A 55 6.26 7.71 -17.19
C ASN A 55 7.43 6.97 -16.51
N PHE A 56 7.95 5.90 -17.12
CA PHE A 56 8.85 4.95 -16.46
C PHE A 56 10.04 5.62 -15.73
N LYS A 57 10.61 6.67 -16.35
CA LYS A 57 11.76 7.42 -15.83
C LYS A 57 11.49 8.15 -14.50
N VAL A 58 10.24 8.44 -14.15
CA VAL A 58 9.92 9.16 -12.89
C VAL A 58 9.67 8.20 -11.73
N TYR A 59 9.54 6.91 -12.00
CA TYR A 59 9.40 5.88 -10.98
C TYR A 59 10.77 5.49 -10.42
N PRO A 60 10.84 4.97 -9.17
CA PRO A 60 12.11 4.59 -8.56
C PRO A 60 12.90 3.60 -9.42
N ALA A 61 14.12 3.99 -9.83
CA ALA A 61 15.05 3.14 -10.56
C ALA A 61 15.71 2.12 -9.61
N LYS A 62 14.92 1.15 -9.15
CA LYS A 62 15.35 0.05 -8.28
C LYS A 62 15.31 -1.27 -9.06
N TRP A 63 16.01 -2.28 -8.56
CA TRP A 63 16.00 -3.67 -9.09
C TRP A 63 16.47 -3.84 -10.54
N GLY A 64 17.14 -2.85 -11.14
CA GLY A 64 17.70 -2.96 -12.50
C GLY A 64 16.66 -3.10 -13.62
N MET A 65 15.40 -2.75 -13.36
CA MET A 65 14.31 -2.88 -14.33
C MET A 65 14.50 -1.89 -15.50
N LYS A 66 14.30 -2.38 -16.73
CA LYS A 66 14.36 -1.56 -17.96
C LYS A 66 12.98 -1.19 -18.51
N THR A 67 11.94 -1.88 -18.06
CA THR A 67 10.55 -1.69 -18.46
C THR A 67 9.62 -2.08 -17.31
N THR A 68 8.33 -1.80 -17.47
CA THR A 68 7.29 -2.17 -16.52
C THR A 68 7.06 -3.69 -16.48
N ASP A 69 6.63 -4.19 -15.33
CA ASP A 69 6.24 -5.57 -15.08
C ASP A 69 4.90 -5.63 -14.35
N THR A 70 3.87 -6.09 -15.06
CA THR A 70 2.49 -6.21 -14.58
C THR A 70 2.36 -7.18 -13.40
N ASN A 71 3.33 -8.06 -13.17
CA ASN A 71 3.28 -9.05 -12.10
C ASN A 71 3.65 -8.48 -10.73
N ILE A 72 4.46 -7.42 -10.69
CA ILE A 72 5.12 -7.01 -9.43
C ILE A 72 5.11 -5.50 -9.18
N ASP A 73 4.94 -4.64 -10.19
CA ASP A 73 5.17 -3.20 -9.99
C ASP A 73 4.24 -2.55 -8.98
N HIS A 74 2.95 -2.91 -9.00
CA HIS A 74 1.95 -2.45 -8.04
C HIS A 74 2.13 -3.06 -6.63
N ARG A 75 2.96 -4.11 -6.48
CA ARG A 75 3.27 -4.78 -5.21
C ARG A 75 4.54 -4.24 -4.54
N ARG A 76 5.10 -3.14 -5.06
CA ARG A 76 6.28 -2.46 -4.51
C ARG A 76 5.85 -1.15 -3.86
N VAL A 77 6.06 -1.01 -2.56
CA VAL A 77 5.71 0.22 -1.81
C VAL A 77 6.28 1.49 -2.47
N PRO A 78 7.55 1.56 -2.91
CA PRO A 78 8.07 2.76 -3.58
C PRO A 78 7.33 3.11 -4.88
N ASN A 79 6.87 2.11 -5.63
CA ASN A 79 6.10 2.35 -6.86
C ASN A 79 4.69 2.85 -6.53
N LEU A 80 4.04 2.30 -5.50
CA LEU A 80 2.75 2.79 -5.03
C LEU A 80 2.83 4.22 -4.51
N MET A 81 3.85 4.55 -3.70
CA MET A 81 4.12 5.92 -3.26
C MET A 81 4.18 6.86 -4.46
N LYS A 82 4.99 6.51 -5.48
CA LYS A 82 5.10 7.33 -6.70
C LYS A 82 3.78 7.46 -7.45
N TYR A 83 3.02 6.38 -7.57
CA TYR A 83 1.71 6.41 -8.20
C TYR A 83 0.74 7.33 -7.45
N PHE A 84 0.68 7.23 -6.12
CA PHE A 84 -0.19 8.09 -5.30
C PHE A 84 0.23 9.56 -5.33
N GLU A 85 1.53 9.88 -5.38
CA GLU A 85 2.01 11.24 -5.62
C GLU A 85 1.50 11.82 -6.95
N ARG A 86 1.41 10.97 -7.99
CA ARG A 86 1.07 11.39 -9.36
C ARG A 86 -0.42 11.43 -9.64
N LYS A 87 -1.20 10.56 -9.00
CA LYS A 87 -2.65 10.37 -9.27
C LYS A 87 -3.55 10.74 -8.11
N GLY A 88 -3.00 10.87 -6.91
CA GLY A 88 -3.72 11.23 -5.69
C GLY A 88 -3.32 12.61 -5.17
N LYS A 89 -3.66 12.84 -3.90
CA LYS A 89 -3.21 13.99 -3.10
C LYS A 89 -2.11 13.51 -2.16
N THR A 90 -0.99 14.22 -2.15
CA THR A 90 0.01 14.08 -1.08
C THR A 90 -0.44 14.93 0.10
N LEU A 91 -0.64 14.29 1.24
CA LEU A 91 -1.10 14.92 2.47
C LEU A 91 0.09 15.23 3.37
N LYS A 92 -0.09 16.16 4.29
CA LYS A 92 0.94 16.52 5.26
C LYS A 92 1.23 15.35 6.19
N ILE A 93 2.50 15.06 6.42
CA ILE A 93 2.94 14.19 7.51
C ILE A 93 3.01 15.05 8.78
N SER A 94 2.29 14.64 9.81
CA SER A 94 2.29 15.29 11.12
C SER A 94 2.27 14.27 12.25
N ASP A 95 2.42 14.77 13.48
CA ASP A 95 2.26 14.03 14.73
C ASP A 95 0.81 14.09 15.28
N LYS A 96 -0.11 14.70 14.54
CA LYS A 96 -1.50 14.90 14.97
C LYS A 96 -2.40 13.81 14.40
N PRO A 97 -3.03 12.97 15.25
CA PRO A 97 -3.97 11.95 14.79
C PRO A 97 -5.07 12.43 13.84
N GLN A 98 -5.54 13.66 14.03
CA GLN A 98 -6.68 14.25 13.31
C GLN A 98 -6.35 14.54 11.84
N ASP A 99 -5.07 14.60 11.48
CA ASP A 99 -4.65 14.84 10.10
C ASP A 99 -4.81 13.56 9.24
N TYR A 100 -4.99 12.39 9.86
CA TYR A 100 -5.10 11.09 9.21
C TYR A 100 -6.55 10.59 9.25
N ASN A 101 -7.22 10.59 8.11
CA ASN A 101 -8.64 10.24 7.99
C ASN A 101 -8.84 8.88 7.34
N ILE A 102 -10.05 8.34 7.50
CA ILE A 102 -10.48 7.08 6.91
C ILE A 102 -10.21 7.07 5.39
N GLY A 103 -9.56 6.01 4.92
CA GLY A 103 -9.19 5.84 3.52
C GLY A 103 -7.82 6.42 3.15
N ASP A 104 -7.15 7.12 4.06
CA ASP A 104 -5.78 7.58 3.84
C ASP A 104 -4.81 6.39 3.79
N ILE A 105 -3.83 6.53 2.89
CA ILE A 105 -2.74 5.58 2.70
C ILE A 105 -1.51 6.15 3.40
N VAL A 106 -0.95 5.36 4.30
CA VAL A 106 0.25 5.73 5.06
C VAL A 106 1.36 4.73 4.74
N CYS A 107 2.55 5.26 4.49
CA CYS A 107 3.76 4.49 4.21
C CYS A 107 4.80 4.74 5.30
N TRP A 108 5.50 3.70 5.72
CA TRP A 108 6.51 3.77 6.77
C TRP A 108 7.87 3.24 6.31
N ASP A 109 8.92 3.76 6.93
CA ASP A 109 10.26 3.18 6.95
C ASP A 109 10.42 2.40 8.25
N LEU A 110 10.61 1.07 8.13
CA LEU A 110 10.84 0.16 9.25
C LEU A 110 12.34 0.04 9.59
N GLY A 111 13.20 0.81 8.92
CA GLY A 111 14.64 0.72 9.00
C GLY A 111 15.23 -0.32 8.05
N LYS A 112 16.55 -0.25 7.87
CA LYS A 112 17.34 -1.19 7.03
C LYS A 112 16.82 -1.32 5.57
N GLY A 113 16.20 -0.27 5.05
CA GLY A 113 15.66 -0.24 3.68
C GLY A 113 14.32 -0.95 3.49
N ILE A 114 13.65 -1.34 4.59
CA ILE A 114 12.35 -2.01 4.55
C ILE A 114 11.24 -0.96 4.61
N THR A 115 10.49 -0.85 3.52
CA THR A 115 9.31 0.03 3.43
C THR A 115 8.02 -0.74 3.68
N HIS A 116 7.07 -0.10 4.35
CA HIS A 116 5.76 -0.67 4.70
C HIS A 116 4.62 0.25 4.30
N ILE A 117 3.40 -0.30 4.17
CA ILE A 117 2.22 0.45 3.76
C ILE A 117 0.95 -0.10 4.42
N GLY A 118 -0.02 0.77 4.64
CA GLY A 118 -1.30 0.45 5.24
C GLY A 118 -2.36 1.51 4.94
N ILE A 119 -3.60 1.22 5.35
CA ILE A 119 -4.76 2.08 5.14
C ILE A 119 -5.41 2.42 6.48
N VAL A 120 -5.79 3.69 6.64
CA VAL A 120 -6.53 4.18 7.81
C VAL A 120 -8.00 3.73 7.70
N VAL A 121 -8.54 3.13 8.75
CA VAL A 121 -9.91 2.60 8.75
C VAL A 121 -10.81 3.20 9.80
N ASN A 122 -12.13 3.06 9.63
CA ASN A 122 -13.13 3.57 10.56
C ASN A 122 -13.25 2.72 11.84
N ARG A 123 -12.15 2.55 12.56
CA ARG A 123 -12.12 1.98 13.90
C ARG A 123 -11.10 2.75 14.70
N LYS A 124 -11.49 3.20 15.90
CA LYS A 124 -10.60 3.97 16.76
C LYS A 124 -9.72 3.05 17.62
N SER A 125 -8.57 3.58 18.02
CA SER A 125 -7.72 3.04 19.08
C SER A 125 -8.48 2.94 20.41
N LEU A 126 -7.93 2.18 21.37
CA LEU A 126 -8.55 2.00 22.69
C LEU A 126 -8.74 3.33 23.44
N ASP A 127 -7.81 4.27 23.26
CA ASP A 127 -7.88 5.61 23.84
C ASP A 127 -8.83 6.57 23.08
N GLY A 128 -9.39 6.14 21.94
CA GLY A 128 -10.30 6.94 21.13
C GLY A 128 -9.65 8.08 20.31
N ASN A 129 -8.34 8.26 20.41
CA ASN A 129 -7.62 9.43 19.89
C ASN A 129 -7.26 9.33 18.41
N ARG A 130 -7.09 8.12 17.87
CA ARG A 130 -6.61 7.88 16.51
C ARG A 130 -7.40 6.78 15.82
N PHE A 131 -7.44 6.82 14.49
CA PHE A 131 -7.94 5.70 13.70
C PHE A 131 -6.88 4.60 13.59
N MET A 132 -7.33 3.36 13.60
CA MET A 132 -6.50 2.17 13.45
C MET A 132 -6.09 1.98 11.99
N ILE A 133 -5.02 1.20 11.79
CA ILE A 133 -4.46 0.88 10.48
C ILE A 133 -4.76 -0.58 10.16
N VAL A 134 -5.16 -0.86 8.92
CA VAL A 134 -5.13 -2.22 8.38
C VAL A 134 -3.88 -2.37 7.51
N HIS A 135 -3.05 -3.38 7.80
CA HIS A 135 -1.81 -3.67 7.09
C HIS A 135 -1.42 -5.15 7.21
N ASN A 136 -0.30 -5.56 6.61
CA ASN A 136 0.28 -6.90 6.79
C ASN A 136 1.80 -6.81 6.96
N ILE A 137 2.32 -7.17 8.14
CA ILE A 137 3.75 -7.10 8.50
C ILE A 137 4.31 -8.47 8.97
N GLY A 138 3.83 -9.58 8.41
CA GLY A 138 4.42 -10.91 8.66
C GLY A 138 3.45 -11.94 9.22
N ALA A 139 2.52 -11.52 10.08
CA ALA A 139 1.50 -12.38 10.69
C ALA A 139 0.16 -12.38 9.93
N GLY A 140 0.15 -11.93 8.67
CA GLY A 140 -1.06 -11.76 7.87
C GLY A 140 -1.68 -10.38 8.03
N GLN A 141 -2.93 -10.24 7.58
CA GLN A 141 -3.66 -8.97 7.63
C GLN A 141 -4.10 -8.67 9.07
N GLU A 142 -3.60 -7.55 9.60
CA GLU A 142 -3.81 -7.12 10.97
C GLU A 142 -4.50 -5.74 11.00
N LEU A 143 -5.33 -5.54 12.02
CA LEU A 143 -5.82 -4.23 12.42
C LEU A 143 -5.03 -3.79 13.65
N ALA A 144 -4.18 -2.78 13.52
CA ALA A 144 -3.28 -2.35 14.57
C ALA A 144 -3.35 -0.85 14.85
N ASP A 145 -3.07 -0.50 16.10
CA ASP A 145 -2.80 0.88 16.50
C ASP A 145 -1.31 1.18 16.32
N CYS A 146 -0.90 1.39 15.06
CA CYS A 146 0.51 1.49 14.68
C CYS A 146 0.89 2.76 13.91
N LEU A 147 -0.04 3.72 13.77
CA LEU A 147 0.12 4.92 12.93
C LEU A 147 1.46 5.65 13.18
N PHE A 148 1.85 5.82 14.44
CA PHE A 148 3.04 6.53 14.87
C PHE A 148 4.16 5.64 15.42
N ASN A 149 4.06 4.31 15.27
CA ASN A 149 5.06 3.37 15.80
C ASN A 149 6.34 3.33 14.96
N PHE A 150 6.28 3.82 13.72
CA PHE A 150 7.39 3.83 12.77
C PHE A 150 7.48 5.19 12.08
N LYS A 151 8.63 5.47 11.44
CA LYS A 151 8.84 6.71 10.70
C LYS A 151 7.92 6.75 9.48
N ILE A 152 6.97 7.69 9.46
CA ILE A 152 6.11 7.93 8.30
C ILE A 152 6.95 8.57 7.19
N ILE A 153 6.89 7.99 5.99
CA ILE A 153 7.60 8.45 4.79
C ILE A 153 6.66 8.81 3.64
N GLY A 154 5.36 8.57 3.81
CA GLY A 154 4.35 8.95 2.81
C GLY A 154 2.96 8.96 3.43
N HIS A 155 2.17 9.95 3.04
CA HIS A 155 0.77 10.10 3.46
C HIS A 155 -0.03 10.58 2.24
N TYR A 156 -1.01 9.78 1.81
CA TYR A 156 -1.68 10.00 0.53
C TYR A 156 -3.18 9.72 0.61
N ARG A 157 -3.93 10.32 -0.31
CA ARG A 157 -5.34 9.98 -0.59
C ARG A 157 -5.55 9.83 -2.09
N LEU A 158 -6.14 8.70 -2.50
CA LEU A 158 -6.56 8.48 -3.88
C LEU A 158 -8.06 8.77 -4.01
N GLY A 159 -8.43 9.63 -4.96
CA GLY A 159 -9.81 10.13 -5.11
C GLY A 159 -9.98 11.57 -4.65
N LYS A 160 -11.08 12.22 -5.06
CA LYS A 160 -11.39 13.61 -4.67
C LYS A 160 -11.89 13.68 -3.24
#